data_AF-A0A5B7R7W2-F1
#
_entry.id   AF-A0A5B7R7W2-F1
#
_cell.length_a   1.000
_cell.length_b   1.000
_cell.length_c   1.000
_cell.angle_alpha   90.00
_cell.angle_beta   90.00
_cell.angle_gamma   90.00
#
_symmetry.space_group_name_H-M   'P 1'
#
loop_
_entity.id
_entity.type
_entity.pdbx_description
1 polymer ?
#
loop_
_entity_poly.entity_id
_entity_poly.type
_entity_poly.pdbx_seq_one_letter_code
_entity_poly.pdbx_strand_id
1 'polypeptide(L)'
;MPPTHLAGLLQRAARHDCDAFATFYDRTIDNAYHLARIVSAHPDDVDQIVGAAYLNAWLDSASHGGTGYSPRAWLMVLVELNAADPARRGS
;
A
#
# COMPACT_ATOMS: atom_id res chain seq x y z
N MET A 1 19.19 1.53 -16.21
CA MET A 1 18.21 2.09 -15.27
C MET A 1 18.73 1.86 -13.87
N PRO A 2 18.94 2.89 -13.02
CA PRO A 2 19.30 2.63 -11.62
C PRO A 2 18.17 1.79 -11.00
N PRO A 3 18.47 0.84 -10.10
CA PRO A 3 17.44 0.07 -9.42
C PRO A 3 16.56 1.06 -8.65
N THR A 4 15.35 1.33 -9.16
CA THR A 4 14.37 2.22 -8.55
C THR A 4 13.88 1.58 -7.25
N HIS A 5 14.65 1.74 -6.19
CA HIS A 5 14.30 1.23 -4.87
C HIS A 5 12.94 1.80 -4.47
N LEU A 6 12.09 0.98 -3.87
CA LEU A 6 10.71 1.34 -3.53
C LEU A 6 10.63 2.66 -2.73
N ALA A 7 11.63 2.95 -1.90
CA ALA A 7 11.71 4.21 -1.15
C ALA A 7 11.86 5.43 -2.07
N GLY A 8 12.67 5.34 -3.12
CA GLY A 8 12.81 6.40 -4.12
C GLY A 8 11.54 6.58 -4.96
N LEU A 9 10.77 5.51 -5.18
CA LEU A 9 9.46 5.60 -5.84
C LEU A 9 8.44 6.33 -4.95
N LEU A 10 8.38 6.02 -3.65
CA LEU A 10 7.52 6.74 -2.69
C LEU A 10 7.92 8.21 -2.54
N GLN A 11 9.21 8.53 -2.51
CA GLN A 11 9.70 9.91 -2.48
C GLN A 11 9.29 10.73 -3.71
N ARG A 12 9.23 10.10 -4.88
CA ARG A 12 8.72 10.72 -6.10
C ARG A 12 7.20 10.85 -6.06
N ALA A 13 6.50 9.80 -5.64
CA ALA A 13 5.04 9.82 -5.46
C ALA A 13 4.58 10.94 -4.51
N ALA A 14 5.35 11.22 -3.45
CA ALA A 14 5.13 12.35 -2.54
C ALA A 14 5.15 13.74 -3.22
N ARG A 15 5.66 13.81 -4.46
CA ARG A 15 5.67 15.01 -5.31
C ARG A 15 4.64 14.90 -6.44
N HIS A 16 3.61 14.08 -6.26
CA HIS A 16 2.54 13.79 -7.22
C HIS A 16 3.01 13.11 -8.53
N ASP A 17 4.15 12.40 -8.50
CA ASP A 17 4.61 11.59 -9.63
C ASP A 17 3.80 10.28 -9.72
N CYS A 18 2.73 10.31 -10.53
CA CYS A 18 1.84 9.17 -10.71
C CYS A 18 2.55 7.94 -11.29
N ASP A 19 3.51 8.12 -12.20
CA ASP A 19 4.24 7.01 -12.82
C ASP A 19 5.14 6.30 -11.81
N ALA A 20 5.76 7.06 -10.89
CA ALA A 20 6.52 6.49 -9.80
C ALA A 20 5.63 5.65 -8.86
N PHE A 21 4.41 6.12 -8.58
CA PHE A 21 3.47 5.39 -7.74
C PHE A 21 2.89 4.16 -8.45
N ALA A 22 2.59 4.24 -9.75
CA ALA A 22 2.21 3.08 -10.56
C ALA A 22 3.30 2.01 -10.55
N THR A 23 4.57 2.41 -10.70
CA THR A 23 5.71 1.47 -10.60
C THR A 23 5.82 0.86 -9.20
N PHE A 24 5.50 1.61 -8.14
CA PHE A 24 5.46 1.08 -6.78
C PHE A 24 4.33 0.04 -6.63
N TYR A 25 3.13 0.35 -7.12
CA TYR A 25 1.98 -0.54 -7.16
C TYR A 25 2.31 -1.85 -7.88
N ASP A 26 2.79 -1.79 -9.12
CA ASP A 26 3.11 -2.97 -9.94
C ASP A 26 4.09 -3.93 -9.24
N ARG A 27 5.03 -3.37 -8.46
CA ARG A 27 6.07 -4.15 -7.76
C ARG A 27 5.61 -4.71 -6.42
N THR A 28 4.47 -4.26 -5.90
CA THR A 28 4.04 -4.59 -4.54
C THR A 28 2.65 -5.20 -4.46
N ILE A 29 1.86 -5.15 -5.55
CA ILE A 29 0.48 -5.63 -5.60
C ILE A 29 0.34 -7.09 -5.17
N ASP A 30 1.20 -7.98 -5.65
CA ASP A 30 1.16 -9.40 -5.27
C ASP A 30 1.32 -9.60 -3.76
N ASN A 31 2.18 -8.82 -3.11
CA ASN A 31 2.40 -8.91 -1.67
C ASN A 31 1.22 -8.37 -0.87
N ALA A 32 0.69 -7.22 -1.29
CA ALA A 32 -0.47 -6.61 -0.66
C ALA A 32 -1.70 -7.51 -0.78
N TYR A 33 -1.93 -8.09 -1.96
CA TYR A 33 -3.03 -8.99 -2.22
C TYR A 33 -2.91 -10.29 -1.43
N HIS A 34 -1.71 -10.88 -1.39
CA HIS A 34 -1.47 -12.09 -0.61
C HIS A 34 -1.74 -11.86 0.89
N LEU A 35 -1.27 -10.75 1.45
CA LEU A 35 -1.53 -10.42 2.86
C LEU A 35 -3.02 -10.16 3.09
N ALA A 36 -3.67 -9.36 2.25
CA ALA A 36 -5.10 -9.06 2.36
C ALA A 36 -5.95 -10.35 2.38
N ARG A 37 -5.62 -11.35 1.55
CA ARG A 37 -6.27 -12.66 1.58
C ARG A 37 -6.07 -13.44 2.89
N ILE A 38 -4.95 -13.26 3.58
CA ILE A 38 -4.67 -13.92 4.86
C ILE A 38 -5.44 -13.23 6.00
N VAL A 39 -5.50 -11.91 5.99
CA VAL A 39 -6.08 -11.13 7.11
C VAL A 39 -7.56 -10.83 6.94
N SER A 40 -8.11 -10.97 5.73
CA SER A 40 -9.53 -10.71 5.48
C SER A 40 -10.41 -11.80 6.08
N ALA A 41 -11.54 -11.38 6.66
CA ALA A 41 -12.57 -12.30 7.15
C ALA A 41 -13.39 -12.91 5.99
N HIS A 42 -13.65 -12.13 4.94
CA HIS A 42 -14.36 -12.57 3.74
C HIS A 42 -13.52 -12.36 2.48
N PRO A 43 -13.51 -13.31 1.53
CA PRO A 43 -12.76 -13.15 0.28
C PRO A 43 -13.16 -11.92 -0.54
N ASP A 44 -14.43 -11.51 -0.44
CA ASP A 44 -14.99 -10.39 -1.22
C ASP A 44 -14.46 -9.02 -0.77
N ASP A 45 -13.91 -8.91 0.45
CA ASP A 45 -13.38 -7.66 0.99
C ASP A 45 -11.94 -7.36 0.48
N VAL A 46 -11.27 -8.36 -0.10
CA VAL A 46 -9.83 -8.29 -0.43
C VAL A 46 -9.52 -7.14 -1.39
N ASP A 47 -10.30 -6.99 -2.46
CA ASP A 47 -10.08 -5.96 -3.46
C ASP A 47 -10.26 -4.55 -2.86
N GLN A 48 -11.25 -4.37 -1.98
CA GLN A 48 -11.51 -3.12 -1.28
C GLN A 48 -10.37 -2.76 -0.31
N ILE A 49 -9.92 -3.74 0.49
CA ILE A 49 -8.80 -3.57 1.44
C ILE A 49 -7.53 -3.14 0.71
N VAL A 50 -7.19 -3.83 -0.39
CA VAL A 50 -6.00 -3.54 -1.18
C VAL A 50 -6.10 -2.15 -1.81
N GLY A 51 -7.24 -1.82 -2.43
CA GLY A 51 -7.46 -0.50 -3.03
C GLY A 51 -7.33 0.64 -2.02
N ALA A 52 -7.93 0.48 -0.83
CA ALA A 52 -7.86 1.48 0.23
C ALA A 52 -6.43 1.61 0.82
N ALA A 53 -5.70 0.50 0.95
CA ALA A 53 -4.30 0.54 1.37
C ALA A 53 -3.42 1.32 0.38
N TYR A 54 -3.60 1.13 -0.92
CA TYR A 54 -2.87 1.92 -1.93
C TYR A 54 -3.31 3.38 -1.97
N LEU A 55 -4.59 3.67 -1.78
CA LEU A 55 -5.05 5.06 -1.69
C LEU A 55 -4.40 5.77 -0.49
N ASN A 56 -4.37 5.12 0.68
CA ASN A 56 -3.66 5.65 1.85
C ASN A 56 -2.17 5.80 1.56
N ALA A 57 -1.54 4.82 0.91
CA ALA A 57 -0.12 4.89 0.56
C ALA A 57 0.20 6.05 -0.39
N TRP A 58 -0.71 6.40 -1.31
CA TRP A 58 -0.57 7.58 -2.17
C TRP A 58 -0.66 8.87 -1.36
N LEU A 59 -1.73 9.01 -0.57
CA LEU A 59 -2.01 10.20 0.24
C LEU A 59 -0.89 10.46 1.27
N ASP A 60 -0.36 9.40 1.89
CA ASP A 60 0.63 9.48 2.96
C ASP A 60 2.06 9.18 2.49
N SER A 61 2.31 9.16 1.18
CA SER A 61 3.63 8.84 0.60
C SER A 61 4.76 9.73 1.13
N ALA A 62 4.48 11.00 1.43
CA ALA A 62 5.43 11.93 2.04
C ALA A 62 5.86 11.54 3.47
N SER A 63 4.98 10.85 4.20
CA SER A 63 5.19 10.45 5.59
C SER A 63 6.01 9.17 5.74
N HIS A 64 6.12 8.35 4.68
CA HIS A 64 6.83 7.07 4.71
C HIS A 64 8.25 7.19 5.29
N GLY A 65 9.01 8.19 4.83
CA GLY A 65 10.41 8.39 5.25
C GLY A 65 10.61 8.62 6.75
N GLY A 66 9.58 9.13 7.46
CA GLY A 66 9.62 9.36 8.90
C GLY A 66 9.29 8.12 9.74
N THR A 67 8.79 7.05 9.13
CA THR A 67 8.34 5.84 9.85
C THR A 67 9.48 4.91 10.26
N GLY A 68 10.64 4.98 9.58
CA GLY A 68 11.74 4.03 9.74
C GLY A 68 11.48 2.63 9.16
N TYR A 69 10.29 2.36 8.64
CA TYR A 69 9.95 1.08 8.01
C TYR A 69 10.42 1.01 6.57
N SER A 70 10.74 -0.21 6.11
CA SER A 70 10.86 -0.44 4.66
C SER A 70 9.53 -0.14 3.96
N PRO A 71 9.53 0.32 2.70
CA PRO A 71 8.30 0.61 1.96
C PRO A 71 7.29 -0.55 1.93
N ARG A 72 7.77 -1.80 1.83
CA ARG A 72 6.91 -2.99 1.88
C ARG A 72 6.33 -3.22 3.26
N ALA A 73 7.14 -3.10 4.32
CA ALA A 73 6.65 -3.24 5.68
C ALA A 73 5.58 -2.18 6.01
N TRP A 74 5.82 -0.93 5.60
CA TRP A 74 4.84 0.14 5.75
C TRP A 74 3.54 -0.14 5.00
N LEU A 75 3.61 -0.59 3.74
CA LEU A 75 2.42 -0.98 2.98
C LEU A 75 1.65 -2.15 3.63
N MET A 76 2.36 -3.15 4.17
CA MET A 76 1.71 -4.26 4.88
C MET A 76 0.95 -3.78 6.12
N VAL A 77 1.50 -2.82 6.88
CA VAL A 77 0.78 -2.18 7.99
C VAL A 77 -0.48 -1.49 7.49
N LEU A 78 -0.43 -0.76 6.36
CA LEU A 78 -1.62 -0.14 5.79
C LEU A 78 -2.68 -1.19 5.41
N VAL A 79 -2.28 -2.34 4.84
CA VAL A 79 -3.21 -3.44 4.55
C VAL A 79 -3.90 -3.95 5.82
N GLU A 80 -3.13 -4.21 6.89
CA GLU A 80 -3.68 -4.65 8.17
C GLU A 80 -4.64 -3.62 8.79
N LEU A 81 -4.28 -2.33 8.75
CA LEU A 81 -5.14 -1.25 9.25
C LEU A 81 -6.44 -1.15 8.45
N ASN A 82 -6.40 -1.34 7.13
CA ASN A 82 -7.60 -1.32 6.29
C ASN A 82 -8.48 -2.54 6.53
N ALA A 83 -7.90 -3.73 6.72
CA ALA A 83 -8.63 -4.94 7.11
C ALA A 83 -9.21 -4.86 8.53
N ALA A 84 -8.59 -4.06 9.40
CA ALA A 84 -9.05 -3.80 10.75
C ALA A 84 -10.27 -2.87 10.82
N ASP A 85 -10.45 -2.02 9.79
CA ASP A 85 -11.44 -0.94 9.80
C ASP A 85 -12.88 -1.46 9.70
N PRO A 86 -13.72 -1.26 10.73
CA PRO A 86 -15.11 -1.67 10.73
C PRO A 86 -15.94 -1.10 9.57
N ALA A 87 -15.61 0.10 9.08
CA ALA A 87 -16.33 0.74 7.97
C ALA A 87 -16.13 -0.02 6.64
N ARG A 88 -15.12 -0.89 6.56
CA ARG A 88 -14.79 -1.69 5.38
C ARG A 88 -15.17 -3.17 5.51
N ARG A 89 -15.71 -3.60 6.65
CA ARG A 89 -16.09 -5.00 6.94
C ARG A 89 -17.57 -5.33 6.66
N GLY A 90 -18.31 -4.40 6.06
CA GLY A 90 -19.75 -4.53 5.88
C GLY A 90 -20.24 -3.84 4.62
N SER A 91 -20.43 -4.61 3.56
CA SER A 91 -21.41 -4.39 2.50
C SER A 91 -21.96 -5.72 2.03
#